data_AF-A0A832UAL8-F1
#
_entry.id   AF-A0A832UAL8-F1
#
_cell.length_a   1.000
_cell.length_b   1.000
_cell.length_c   1.000
_cell.angle_alpha   90.00
_cell.angle_beta   90.00
_cell.angle_gamma   90.00
#
_symmetry.space_group_name_H-M   'P 1'
#
loop_
_entity.id
_entity.type
_entity.pdbx_description
1 polymer ?
#
loop_
_entity_poly.entity_id
_entity_poly.type
_entity_poly.pdbx_seq_one_letter_code
_entity_poly.pdbx_strand_id
1 'polypeptide(L)'
;MLITLEGIDGSGKSSLHEALRELLTDLDVLFTREPGATWVGDQVRRAIKEQIDPVTEATLFVADHAAHLAKVVRPALAEGRLVISDRYSDSRYAYQSVTLQGIVPDPESWMRAMHNGWTIVPDKTFLCVLPVDEALRRLKPDSQR
;
A
#
# COMPACT_ATOMS: atom_id res chain seq x y z
N MET A 1 7.51 12.84 9.45
CA MET A 1 6.33 12.10 9.98
C MET A 1 5.75 11.28 8.85
N LEU A 2 5.42 10.01 9.09
CA LEU A 2 4.81 9.08 8.13
C LEU A 2 3.36 8.78 8.52
N ILE A 3 2.43 9.12 7.63
CA ILE A 3 1.01 8.79 7.73
C ILE A 3 0.63 7.83 6.60
N THR A 4 -0.15 6.80 6.90
CA THR A 4 -0.68 5.89 5.88
C THR A 4 -2.20 5.95 5.80
N LEU A 5 -2.73 5.85 4.59
CA LEU A 5 -4.16 5.74 4.31
C LEU A 5 -4.44 4.29 3.88
N GLU A 6 -5.27 3.59 4.63
CA GLU A 6 -5.53 2.16 4.46
C GLU A 6 -7.01 1.88 4.27
N GLY A 7 -7.34 0.70 3.73
CA GLY A 7 -8.71 0.24 3.52
C GLY A 7 -8.94 -0.47 2.19
N ILE A 8 -10.13 -1.02 2.02
CA ILE A 8 -10.52 -1.77 0.81
C ILE A 8 -10.73 -0.86 -0.41
N ASP A 9 -10.69 -1.42 -1.61
CA ASP A 9 -11.04 -0.66 -2.82
C ASP A 9 -12.49 -0.17 -2.74
N GLY A 10 -12.75 1.03 -3.25
CA GLY A 10 -14.06 1.69 -3.10
C GLY A 10 -14.30 2.38 -1.75
N SER A 11 -13.40 2.27 -0.77
CA SER A 11 -13.57 2.93 0.54
C SER A 11 -13.38 4.45 0.54
N GLY A 12 -12.92 5.03 -0.59
CA GLY A 12 -12.74 6.49 -0.74
C GLY A 12 -11.33 7.00 -0.47
N LYS A 13 -10.33 6.12 -0.29
CA LYS A 13 -8.92 6.51 -0.07
C LYS A 13 -8.39 7.50 -1.11
N SER A 14 -8.63 7.25 -2.40
CA SER A 14 -8.13 8.13 -3.46
C SER A 14 -8.80 9.50 -3.42
N SER A 15 -10.09 9.59 -3.08
CA SER A 15 -10.78 10.86 -2.88
C SER A 15 -10.24 11.62 -1.67
N LEU A 16 -9.98 10.92 -0.56
CA LEU A 16 -9.33 11.51 0.62
C LEU A 16 -7.92 12.00 0.29
N HIS A 17 -7.16 11.22 -0.47
CA HIS A 17 -5.81 11.56 -0.89
C HIS A 17 -5.77 12.86 -1.71
N GLU A 18 -6.65 13.01 -2.70
CA GLU A 18 -6.74 14.26 -3.49
C GLU A 18 -7.24 15.44 -2.63
N ALA A 19 -8.24 15.23 -1.76
CA ALA A 19 -8.68 16.28 -0.85
C ALA A 19 -7.56 16.76 0.10
N LEU A 20 -6.74 15.84 0.60
CA LEU A 20 -5.58 16.19 1.43
C LEU A 20 -4.52 16.98 0.65
N ARG A 21 -4.32 16.67 -0.64
CA ARG A 21 -3.40 17.45 -1.50
C ARG A 21 -3.85 18.89 -1.66
N GLU A 22 -5.15 19.11 -1.81
CA GLU A 22 -5.73 20.44 -1.95
C GLU A 22 -5.72 21.22 -0.62
N LEU A 23 -5.88 20.54 0.51
CA LEU A 23 -5.96 21.18 1.83
C LEU A 23 -4.60 21.46 2.48
N LEU A 24 -3.56 20.69 2.14
CA LEU A 24 -2.25 20.77 2.79
C LEU A 24 -1.20 21.51 1.96
N THR A 25 -1.62 22.47 1.12
CA THR A 25 -0.72 23.22 0.23
C THR A 25 0.34 24.05 0.96
N ASP A 26 0.06 24.41 2.22
CA ASP A 26 0.95 25.23 3.04
C ASP A 26 2.01 24.39 3.79
N LEU A 27 1.98 23.07 3.64
CA LEU A 27 2.93 22.14 4.24
C LEU A 27 3.81 21.49 3.17
N ASP A 28 5.06 21.18 3.52
CA ASP A 28 5.89 20.31 2.67
C ASP A 28 5.49 18.84 2.86
N VAL A 29 4.55 18.41 2.02
CA VAL A 29 4.00 17.06 2.03
C VAL A 29 4.45 16.28 0.79
N LEU A 30 5.07 15.13 1.02
CA LEU A 30 5.26 14.12 0.00
C LEU A 30 4.08 13.14 -0.01
N PHE A 31 3.30 13.19 -1.08
CA PHE A 31 2.26 12.20 -1.36
C PHE A 31 2.83 11.06 -2.19
N THR A 32 2.67 9.82 -1.72
CA THR A 32 3.16 8.61 -2.38
C THR A 32 2.16 7.45 -2.26
N ARG A 33 2.47 6.29 -2.85
CA ARG A 33 1.59 5.10 -2.79
C ARG A 33 2.36 3.80 -2.93
N GLU A 34 1.80 2.72 -2.41
CA GLU A 34 2.24 1.35 -2.67
C GLU A 34 1.09 0.51 -3.27
N PRO A 35 1.32 -0.24 -4.37
CA PRO A 35 2.53 -0.27 -5.19
C PRO A 35 2.58 0.84 -6.24
N GLY A 36 3.80 1.18 -6.67
CA GLY A 36 4.04 1.97 -7.90
C GLY A 36 4.66 3.34 -7.72
N ALA A 37 5.36 3.60 -6.61
CA ALA A 37 6.25 4.75 -6.48
C ALA A 37 7.63 4.54 -7.15
N THR A 38 7.94 3.31 -7.55
CA THR A 38 9.19 2.91 -8.23
C THR A 38 8.90 1.91 -9.35
N TRP A 39 9.89 1.63 -10.20
CA TRP A 39 9.77 0.62 -11.27
C TRP A 39 9.43 -0.78 -10.76
N VAL A 40 9.78 -1.10 -9.50
CA VAL A 40 9.46 -2.40 -8.88
C VAL A 40 7.95 -2.53 -8.70
N GLY A 41 7.26 -1.44 -8.34
CA GLY A 41 5.81 -1.40 -8.23
C GLY A 41 5.11 -1.57 -9.58
N ASP A 42 5.74 -1.20 -10.69
CA ASP A 42 5.23 -1.53 -12.02
C ASP A 42 5.28 -3.04 -12.27
N GLN A 43 6.30 -3.74 -11.75
CA GLN A 43 6.36 -5.20 -11.80
C GLN A 43 5.30 -5.86 -10.93
N VAL A 44 4.98 -5.28 -9.76
CA VAL A 44 3.85 -5.74 -8.93
C VAL A 44 2.54 -5.62 -9.70
N ARG A 45 2.28 -4.47 -10.34
CA ARG A 45 1.05 -4.29 -11.14
C ARG A 45 0.96 -5.27 -12.30
N ARG A 46 2.09 -5.55 -12.94
CA ARG A 46 2.18 -6.58 -13.99
C ARG A 46 1.89 -7.98 -13.44
N ALA A 47 2.47 -8.34 -12.30
CA ALA A 47 2.25 -9.62 -11.62
C ALA A 47 0.77 -9.87 -11.33
N ILE A 48 0.09 -8.88 -10.76
CA ILE A 48 -1.36 -8.93 -10.48
C ILE A 48 -2.14 -9.16 -11.78
N LYS A 49 -1.81 -8.40 -12.84
CA LYS A 49 -2.49 -8.49 -14.14
C LYS A 49 -2.31 -9.86 -14.81
N GLU A 50 -1.10 -10.41 -14.73
CA GLU A 50 -0.76 -11.71 -15.33
C GLU A 50 -1.14 -12.90 -14.44
N GLN A 51 -1.70 -12.67 -13.24
CA GLN A 51 -2.12 -13.69 -12.28
C GLN A 51 -1.01 -14.73 -12.01
N ILE A 52 0.18 -14.22 -11.71
CA ILE A 52 1.34 -15.08 -11.44
C ILE A 52 1.18 -15.85 -10.13
N ASP A 53 2.13 -16.75 -9.86
CA ASP A 53 2.22 -17.48 -8.61
C ASP A 53 2.09 -16.56 -7.36
N PRO A 54 1.23 -16.89 -6.37
CA PRO A 54 0.98 -16.03 -5.21
C PRO A 54 2.21 -15.73 -4.35
N VAL A 55 3.16 -16.66 -4.24
CA VAL A 55 4.42 -16.43 -3.49
C VAL A 55 5.27 -15.40 -4.23
N THR A 56 5.32 -15.50 -5.56
CA THR A 56 6.03 -14.53 -6.40
C THR A 56 5.38 -13.14 -6.30
N GLU A 57 4.05 -13.05 -6.37
CA GLU A 57 3.34 -11.78 -6.19
C GLU A 57 3.64 -11.16 -4.81
N ALA A 58 3.51 -11.95 -3.74
CA ALA A 58 3.75 -11.49 -2.37
C ALA A 58 5.19 -10.99 -2.16
N THR A 59 6.18 -11.70 -2.69
CA THR A 59 7.59 -11.29 -2.57
C THR A 59 7.92 -10.07 -3.44
N LEU A 60 7.26 -9.88 -4.58
CA LEU A 60 7.35 -8.63 -5.36
C LEU A 60 6.77 -7.44 -4.58
N PHE A 61 5.67 -7.63 -3.87
CA PHE A 61 5.11 -6.62 -2.97
C PHE A 61 6.07 -6.25 -1.82
N VAL A 62 6.85 -7.20 -1.30
CA VAL A 62 7.92 -6.92 -0.33
C VAL A 62 9.06 -6.13 -0.99
N ALA A 63 9.48 -6.53 -2.19
CA ALA A 63 10.53 -5.84 -2.94
C ALA A 63 10.16 -4.39 -3.30
N ASP A 64 8.92 -4.13 -3.73
CA ASP A 64 8.44 -2.77 -4.04
C ASP A 64 8.53 -1.87 -2.81
N HIS A 65 8.16 -2.36 -1.63
CA HIS A 65 8.28 -1.60 -0.41
C HIS A 65 9.72 -1.32 0.03
N ALA A 66 10.62 -2.29 -0.13
CA ALA A 66 12.04 -2.05 0.11
C ALA A 66 12.55 -0.92 -0.81
N ALA A 67 12.18 -0.94 -2.09
CA ALA A 67 12.53 0.09 -3.04
C ALA A 67 11.89 1.45 -2.69
N HIS A 68 10.60 1.46 -2.33
CA HIS A 68 9.86 2.65 -1.94
C HIS A 68 10.46 3.30 -0.69
N LEU A 69 10.80 2.49 0.33
CA LEU A 69 11.49 2.98 1.52
C LEU A 69 12.83 3.61 1.19
N ALA A 70 13.66 2.93 0.39
CA ALA A 70 15.00 3.39 0.08
C ALA A 70 15.02 4.65 -0.80
N LYS A 71 14.08 4.76 -1.74
CA LYS A 71 14.12 5.81 -2.78
C LYS A 71 13.20 6.99 -2.50
N VAL A 72 12.18 6.81 -1.67
CA VAL A 72 11.11 7.81 -1.50
C VAL A 72 10.89 8.16 -0.03
N VAL A 73 10.55 7.17 0.81
CA VAL A 73 10.14 7.44 2.19
C VAL A 73 11.30 7.88 3.08
N ARG A 74 12.42 7.15 3.10
CA ARG A 74 13.57 7.48 3.96
C ARG A 74 14.18 8.84 3.63
N PRO A 75 14.44 9.19 2.34
CA PRO A 75 14.94 10.52 2.00
C PRO A 75 14.01 11.64 2.48
N ALA A 76 12.71 11.53 2.20
CA ALA A 76 11.75 12.57 2.59
C ALA A 76 11.61 12.74 4.11
N LEU A 77 11.63 11.64 4.85
CA LEU A 77 11.62 11.70 6.32
C LEU A 77 12.91 12.32 6.87
N ALA A 78 14.07 12.04 6.26
CA ALA A 78 15.35 12.65 6.67
C ALA A 78 15.39 14.16 6.43
N GLU A 79 14.66 14.65 5.42
CA GLU A 79 14.45 16.08 5.14
C GLU A 79 13.41 16.74 6.06
N GLY A 80 12.79 15.97 6.98
CA GLY A 80 11.78 16.47 7.91
C GLY A 80 10.37 16.63 7.30
N ARG A 81 10.14 16.10 6.10
CA ARG A 81 8.87 16.24 5.37
C ARG A 81 7.76 15.40 6.01
N LEU A 82 6.51 15.82 5.80
CA LEU A 82 5.36 14.97 6.04
C LEU A 82 5.22 14.01 4.86
N VAL A 83 5.19 12.71 5.10
CA VAL A 83 4.94 11.68 4.08
C VAL A 83 3.55 11.11 4.29
N ILE A 84 2.70 11.17 3.26
CA ILE A 84 1.38 10.53 3.24
C ILE A 84 1.39 9.45 2.16
N SER A 85 1.23 8.19 2.55
CA SER A 85 1.19 7.05 1.63
C SER A 85 -0.22 6.50 1.48
N ASP A 86 -0.74 6.41 0.25
CA ASP A 86 -1.91 5.57 -0.06
C ASP A 86 -1.46 4.10 -0.10
N ARG A 87 -1.91 3.33 0.89
CA ARG A 87 -1.46 1.98 1.26
C ARG A 87 -0.01 1.90 1.72
N TYR A 88 0.27 0.87 2.52
CA TYR A 88 1.58 0.56 3.07
C TYR A 88 1.66 -0.93 3.48
N SER A 89 2.28 -1.23 4.62
CA SER A 89 2.44 -2.60 5.12
C SER A 89 1.12 -3.28 5.51
N ASP A 90 0.15 -2.54 6.06
CA ASP A 90 -1.11 -3.14 6.52
C ASP A 90 -1.95 -3.70 5.36
N SER A 91 -2.01 -2.99 4.24
CA SER A 91 -2.57 -3.52 2.99
C SER A 91 -1.95 -4.86 2.62
N ARG A 92 -0.62 -4.98 2.69
CA ARG A 92 0.03 -6.24 2.31
C ARG A 92 -0.22 -7.36 3.29
N TYR A 93 -0.22 -7.09 4.59
CA TYR A 93 -0.56 -8.10 5.57
C TYR A 93 -1.98 -8.62 5.37
N ALA A 94 -2.94 -7.74 5.09
CA ALA A 94 -4.33 -8.12 4.90
C ALA A 94 -4.60 -8.86 3.58
N TYR A 95 -4.03 -8.40 2.47
CA TYR A 95 -4.33 -8.97 1.15
C TYR A 95 -3.49 -10.22 0.85
N GLN A 96 -2.17 -10.16 1.06
CA GLN A 96 -1.30 -11.30 0.73
C GLN A 96 -1.48 -12.47 1.70
N SER A 97 -1.90 -12.25 2.95
CA SER A 97 -2.22 -13.37 3.84
C SER A 97 -3.35 -14.24 3.29
N VAL A 98 -4.31 -13.63 2.59
CA VAL A 98 -5.43 -14.31 1.95
C VAL A 98 -4.96 -15.06 0.70
N THR A 99 -4.17 -14.41 -0.16
CA THR A 99 -3.70 -15.06 -1.41
C THR A 99 -2.75 -16.23 -1.16
N LEU A 100 -2.03 -16.22 -0.03
CA LEU A 100 -1.11 -17.27 0.38
C LEU A 100 -1.76 -18.39 1.21
N GLN A 101 -3.05 -18.30 1.49
CA GLN A 101 -3.75 -19.27 2.33
C GLN A 101 -3.72 -20.67 1.68
N GLY A 102 -3.29 -21.69 2.45
CA GLY A 102 -3.11 -23.05 1.95
C GLY A 102 -1.82 -23.28 1.16
N ILE A 103 -1.03 -22.23 0.93
CA ILE A 103 0.30 -22.30 0.28
C ILE A 103 1.38 -22.18 1.36
N VAL A 104 1.25 -21.17 2.23
CA VAL A 104 2.13 -20.95 3.39
C VAL A 104 1.36 -21.35 4.66
N PRO A 105 1.96 -22.10 5.62
CA PRO A 105 1.25 -22.56 6.82
C PRO A 105 0.68 -21.44 7.70
N ASP A 106 1.42 -20.34 7.85
CA ASP A 106 0.98 -19.13 8.55
C ASP A 106 1.34 -17.91 7.70
N PRO A 107 0.47 -17.51 6.75
CA PRO A 107 0.75 -16.42 5.83
C PRO A 107 0.96 -15.07 6.49
N GLU A 108 0.19 -14.75 7.54
CA GLU A 108 0.28 -13.46 8.20
C GLU A 108 1.63 -13.33 8.93
N SER A 109 2.00 -14.33 9.74
CA SER A 109 3.29 -14.32 10.44
C SER A 109 4.45 -14.32 9.44
N TRP A 110 4.34 -15.05 8.33
CA TRP A 110 5.35 -15.07 7.29
C TRP A 110 5.55 -13.69 6.64
N MET A 111 4.45 -13.02 6.28
CA MET A 111 4.50 -11.65 5.75
C MET A 111 5.09 -10.66 6.76
N ARG A 112 4.65 -10.70 8.03
CA ARG A 112 5.19 -9.83 9.09
C ARG A 112 6.68 -10.08 9.33
N ALA A 113 7.12 -11.33 9.30
CA ALA A 113 8.52 -11.70 9.49
C ALA A 113 9.43 -11.12 8.39
N MET A 114 8.98 -11.14 7.13
CA MET A 114 9.73 -10.55 6.02
C MET A 114 9.95 -9.04 6.16
N HIS A 115 9.11 -8.35 6.91
CA HIS A 115 9.13 -6.90 7.11
C HIS A 115 9.85 -6.45 8.38
N ASN A 116 10.06 -7.38 9.31
CA ASN A 116 10.57 -7.07 10.63
C ASN A 116 11.99 -6.48 10.57
N GLY A 117 12.23 -5.42 11.34
CA GLY A 117 13.54 -4.78 11.48
C GLY A 117 13.92 -3.74 10.43
N TRP A 118 13.15 -3.60 9.33
CA TRP A 118 13.48 -2.62 8.28
C TRP A 118 12.27 -1.82 7.76
N THR A 119 11.05 -2.30 7.93
CA THR A 119 9.85 -1.50 7.71
C THR A 119 9.77 -0.38 8.76
N ILE A 120 9.49 0.84 8.29
CA ILE A 120 9.26 1.98 9.19
C ILE A 120 7.81 1.88 9.67
N VAL A 121 7.58 1.79 10.97
CA VAL A 121 6.22 1.83 11.52
C VAL A 121 5.65 3.24 11.29
N PRO A 122 4.47 3.38 10.64
CA PRO A 122 3.83 4.68 10.48
C PRO A 122 3.56 5.36 11.82
N ASP A 123 3.72 6.68 11.88
CA ASP A 123 3.33 7.47 13.06
C ASP A 123 1.82 7.42 13.27
N LYS A 124 1.06 7.37 12.17
CA LYS A 124 -0.41 7.22 12.14
C LYS A 124 -0.87 6.44 10.93
N THR A 125 -1.93 5.66 11.11
CA THR A 125 -2.64 4.97 10.04
C THR A 125 -4.12 5.32 10.12
N PHE A 126 -4.67 5.85 9.04
CA PHE A 126 -6.10 6.11 8.89
C PHE A 126 -6.72 5.00 8.07
N LEU A 127 -7.53 4.16 8.73
CA LEU A 127 -8.28 3.10 8.07
C LEU A 127 -9.64 3.64 7.60
N CYS A 128 -9.81 3.76 6.30
CA CYS A 128 -11.10 4.06 5.67
C CYS A 128 -11.99 2.81 5.72
N VAL A 129 -12.89 2.76 6.71
CA VAL A 129 -13.82 1.65 6.92
C VAL A 129 -15.12 1.90 6.16
N LEU A 130 -15.55 0.89 5.41
CA LEU A 130 -16.82 0.87 4.70
C LEU A 130 -17.32 -0.58 4.64
N PRO A 131 -18.64 -0.84 4.77
CA PRO A 131 -19.20 -2.16 4.48
C PRO A 131 -18.79 -2.62 3.08
N VAL A 132 -18.47 -3.91 2.94
CA VAL A 132 -17.96 -4.48 1.67
C VAL A 132 -18.98 -4.32 0.55
N ASP A 133 -20.27 -4.54 0.83
CA ASP A 133 -21.34 -4.38 -0.17
C ASP A 133 -21.42 -2.95 -0.71
N GLU A 134 -21.25 -1.95 0.16
CA GLU A 134 -21.22 -0.55 -0.23
C GLU A 134 -19.94 -0.18 -0.98
N ALA A 135 -18.80 -0.73 -0.58
CA ALA A 135 -17.54 -0.55 -1.30
C ALA A 135 -17.63 -1.10 -2.73
N LEU A 136 -18.21 -2.30 -2.89
CA LEU A 136 -18.47 -2.91 -4.20
C LEU A 136 -19.43 -2.09 -5.06
N ARG A 137 -20.47 -1.44 -4.49
CA ARG A 137 -21.36 -0.53 -5.24
C ARG A 137 -20.63 0.69 -5.78
N ARG A 138 -19.62 1.19 -5.06
CA ARG A 138 -18.81 2.36 -5.46
C ARG A 138 -17.78 2.04 -6.52
N LEU A 139 -17.32 0.78 -6.56
CA LEU A 139 -16.56 0.28 -7.68
C LEU A 139 -17.49 0.24 -8.88
N LYS A 140 -17.32 1.20 -9.81
CA LYS A 140 -18.04 1.15 -11.08
C LYS A 140 -17.80 -0.24 -11.71
N PRO A 141 -18.82 -0.88 -12.30
CA PRO A 141 -18.57 -1.98 -13.21
C PRO A 141 -17.92 -1.35 -14.44
N ASP A 142 -16.60 -1.26 -14.48
CA ASP A 142 -15.92 -0.75 -15.65
C ASP A 142 -14.64 -1.51 -15.98
N SER A 143 -14.74 -2.18 -17.14
CA SER A 143 -13.72 -2.32 -18.16
C SER A 143 -12.32 -2.73 -17.69
N GLN A 144 -12.03 -4.02 -17.88
CA GLN A 144 -10.73 -4.56 -18.34
C GLN A 144 -9.63 -3.49 -18.51
N ARG A 145 -8.74 -3.33 -17.52
CA ARG A 145 -7.44 -2.69 -17.72
C ARG A 145 -6.36 -3.42 -16.95
#